data_AF-A0A246BSE6-F1
#
_entry.id   AF-A0A246BSE6-F1
#
_cell.length_a   1.000
_cell.length_b   1.000
_cell.length_c   1.000
_cell.angle_alpha   90.00
_cell.angle_beta   90.00
_cell.angle_gamma   90.00
#
_symmetry.space_group_name_H-M   'P 1'
#
loop_
_entity.id
_entity.type
_entity.pdbx_description
1 polymer ?
#
loop_
_entity_poly.entity_id
_entity_poly.type
_entity_poly.pdbx_seq_one_letter_code
_entity_poly.pdbx_strand_id
1 'polypeptide(L)'
;MPDAQLRADLIRHFRLGRRSIHGPAHWARVQAHAERLALASGGDMTVARYFAWFHDAERLDEADDLGHGARAAALVRAWRGRLPLSDAQVDLLARACERHELGEVSRDPTIGACWDADRLELTRVGMQPDARYMSTAAGKAETLTVTI
;
A
#
# COMPACT_ATOMS: atom_id res chain seq x y z
N MET A 1 -13.37 -18.24 1.88
CA MET A 1 -13.48 -16.87 1.33
C MET A 1 -12.33 -16.63 0.37
N PRO A 2 -12.57 -16.21 -0.88
CA PRO A 2 -11.53 -16.01 -1.89
C PRO A 2 -10.36 -15.13 -1.42
N ASP A 3 -10.66 -14.02 -0.74
CA ASP A 3 -9.66 -13.08 -0.20
C ASP A 3 -8.73 -13.71 0.82
N ALA A 4 -9.23 -14.62 1.67
CA ALA A 4 -8.43 -15.28 2.70
C ALA A 4 -7.38 -16.21 2.06
N GLN A 5 -7.76 -16.93 1.00
CA GLN A 5 -6.83 -17.79 0.26
C GLN A 5 -5.80 -16.95 -0.50
N LEU A 6 -6.24 -15.90 -1.21
CA LEU A 6 -5.34 -14.99 -1.91
C LEU A 6 -4.30 -14.39 -0.95
N ARG A 7 -4.73 -13.91 0.21
CA ARG A 7 -3.83 -13.34 1.22
C ARG A 7 -2.87 -14.39 1.77
N ALA A 8 -3.33 -15.61 2.02
CA ALA A 8 -2.46 -16.71 2.45
C ALA A 8 -1.39 -17.04 1.38
N ASP A 9 -1.77 -17.03 0.11
CA ASP A 9 -0.85 -17.28 -1.00
C ASP A 9 0.17 -16.17 -1.15
N LEU A 10 -0.24 -14.90 -1.03
CA LEU A 10 0.65 -13.75 -1.07
C LEU A 10 1.67 -13.79 0.08
N ILE A 11 1.22 -14.17 1.27
CA ILE A 11 2.12 -14.36 2.42
C ILE A 11 3.13 -15.49 2.18
N ARG A 12 2.74 -16.56 1.49
CA ARG A 12 3.65 -17.66 1.10
C ARG A 12 4.63 -17.24 0.01
N HIS A 13 4.21 -16.34 -0.88
CA HIS A 13 5.03 -15.77 -1.94
C HIS A 13 6.09 -14.79 -1.41
N PHE A 14 5.76 -14.04 -0.35
CA PHE A 14 6.62 -12.99 0.19
C PHE A 14 7.94 -13.52 0.76
N ARG A 15 9.04 -13.08 0.17
CA ARG A 15 10.39 -13.63 0.37
C ARG A 15 10.98 -13.37 1.75
N LEU A 16 10.68 -12.23 2.35
CA LEU A 16 11.21 -11.84 3.67
C LEU A 16 10.46 -12.54 4.82
N GLY A 17 9.36 -13.23 4.50
CA GLY A 17 8.60 -14.04 5.42
C GLY A 17 7.73 -13.23 6.38
N ARG A 18 6.93 -13.97 7.16
CA ARG A 18 5.82 -13.43 7.97
C ARG A 18 6.23 -12.49 9.10
N ARG A 19 7.50 -12.50 9.50
CA ARG A 19 8.03 -11.71 10.62
C ARG A 19 8.82 -10.47 10.16
N SER A 20 8.94 -10.24 8.86
CA SER A 20 9.54 -9.04 8.30
C SER A 20 8.79 -7.79 8.79
N ILE A 21 9.53 -6.70 8.99
CA ILE A 21 8.97 -5.38 9.34
C ILE A 21 8.15 -4.79 8.18
N HIS A 22 8.36 -5.29 6.96
CA HIS A 22 7.58 -4.99 5.75
C HIS A 22 6.54 -6.07 5.43
N GLY A 23 6.28 -6.97 6.39
CA GLY A 23 5.43 -8.14 6.21
C GLY A 23 3.96 -7.94 6.61
N PRO A 24 3.22 -9.04 6.83
CA PRO A 24 1.76 -9.01 6.96
C PRO A 24 1.19 -8.17 8.11
N ALA A 25 2.00 -7.89 9.13
CA ALA A 25 1.62 -6.99 10.22
C ALA A 25 1.59 -5.52 9.75
N HIS A 26 2.60 -5.09 8.98
CA HIS A 26 2.63 -3.79 8.30
C HIS A 26 1.46 -3.66 7.33
N TRP A 27 1.27 -4.66 6.46
CA TRP A 27 0.15 -4.67 5.50
C TRP A 27 -1.23 -4.52 6.14
N ALA A 28 -1.44 -5.10 7.33
CA ALA A 28 -2.70 -4.99 8.05
C ALA A 28 -2.94 -3.56 8.58
N ARG A 29 -1.89 -2.87 9.04
CA ARG A 29 -1.99 -1.47 9.50
C ARG A 29 -2.18 -0.53 8.32
N VAL A 30 -1.41 -0.70 7.24
CA VAL A 30 -1.61 0.02 5.97
C VAL A 30 -3.04 -0.18 5.46
N GLN A 31 -3.60 -1.39 5.51
CA GLN A 31 -4.97 -1.65 5.06
C GLN A 31 -5.98 -0.80 5.84
N ALA A 32 -5.87 -0.75 7.17
CA ALA A 32 -6.77 0.03 8.02
C ALA A 32 -6.71 1.53 7.67
N HIS A 33 -5.50 2.07 7.45
CA HIS A 33 -5.33 3.46 7.00
C HIS A 33 -5.88 3.67 5.58
N ALA A 34 -5.52 2.80 4.64
CA ALA A 34 -5.83 2.95 3.22
C ALA A 34 -7.34 2.92 2.97
N GLU A 35 -8.08 1.99 3.59
CA GLU A 35 -9.54 1.91 3.47
C GLU A 35 -10.21 3.17 4.03
N ARG A 36 -9.77 3.65 5.21
CA ARG A 36 -10.34 4.84 5.85
C ARG A 36 -10.03 6.11 5.06
N LEU A 37 -8.80 6.27 4.58
CA LEU A 37 -8.37 7.42 3.78
C LEU A 37 -9.04 7.45 2.41
N ALA A 38 -9.19 6.29 1.76
CA ALA A 38 -9.90 6.17 0.49
C ALA A 38 -11.36 6.56 0.67
N LEU A 39 -12.04 6.05 1.70
CA LEU A 39 -13.42 6.43 2.01
C LEU A 39 -13.56 7.95 2.22
N ALA A 40 -12.69 8.54 3.03
CA ALA A 40 -12.72 9.98 3.33
C ALA A 40 -12.41 10.87 2.11
N SER A 41 -11.68 10.34 1.13
CA SER A 41 -11.23 11.10 -0.05
C SER A 41 -12.05 10.80 -1.31
N GLY A 42 -13.06 9.92 -1.23
CA GLY A 42 -13.84 9.49 -2.39
C GLY A 42 -13.09 8.53 -3.33
N GLY A 43 -12.08 7.82 -2.82
CA GLY A 43 -11.33 6.79 -3.55
C GLY A 43 -11.94 5.39 -3.45
N ASP A 44 -11.39 4.46 -4.23
CA ASP A 44 -11.81 3.05 -4.23
C ASP A 44 -11.19 2.29 -3.05
N MET A 45 -12.01 2.04 -2.02
CA MET A 45 -11.61 1.28 -0.83
C MET A 45 -11.15 -0.15 -1.16
N THR A 46 -11.69 -0.76 -2.21
CA THR A 46 -11.31 -2.12 -2.60
C THR A 46 -9.90 -2.09 -3.17
N VAL A 47 -9.59 -1.18 -4.09
CA VAL A 47 -8.21 -1.03 -4.58
C VAL A 47 -7.25 -0.69 -3.45
N ALA A 48 -7.64 0.19 -2.53
CA ALA A 48 -6.83 0.56 -1.36
C ALA A 48 -6.50 -0.63 -0.44
N ARG A 49 -7.46 -1.53 -0.20
CA ARG A 49 -7.22 -2.79 0.52
C ARG A 49 -6.17 -3.65 -0.17
N TYR A 50 -6.31 -3.84 -1.48
CA TYR A 50 -5.40 -4.69 -2.22
C TYR A 50 -4.01 -4.06 -2.33
N PHE A 51 -3.90 -2.74 -2.44
CA PHE A 51 -2.61 -2.03 -2.38
C PHE A 51 -1.86 -2.38 -1.09
N ALA A 52 -2.55 -2.34 0.05
CA ALA A 52 -1.94 -2.62 1.34
C ALA A 52 -1.32 -4.03 1.42
N TRP A 53 -1.87 -5.00 0.69
CA TRP A 53 -1.31 -6.36 0.63
C TRP A 53 -0.14 -6.48 -0.35
N PHE A 54 -0.20 -5.78 -1.48
CA PHE A 54 0.73 -6.00 -2.60
C PHE A 54 1.94 -5.06 -2.63
N HIS A 55 1.85 -3.83 -2.13
CA HIS A 55 2.88 -2.79 -2.32
C HIS A 55 4.30 -3.23 -1.95
N ASP A 56 4.44 -3.95 -0.83
CA ASP A 56 5.70 -4.50 -0.32
C ASP A 56 5.89 -6.01 -0.61
N ALA A 57 4.97 -6.66 -1.32
CA ALA A 57 5.01 -8.13 -1.50
C ALA A 57 6.18 -8.61 -2.37
N GLU A 58 6.85 -7.70 -3.07
CA GLU A 58 8.00 -7.96 -3.95
C GLU A 58 9.31 -7.34 -3.42
N ARG A 59 9.40 -7.11 -2.10
CA ARG A 59 10.68 -6.78 -1.49
C ARG A 59 11.67 -7.95 -1.56
N LEU A 60 12.93 -7.62 -1.81
CA LEU A 60 14.07 -8.53 -1.86
C LEU A 60 14.92 -8.46 -0.58
N ASP A 61 14.87 -7.32 0.13
CA ASP A 61 15.54 -7.11 1.42
C ASP A 61 14.79 -6.11 2.32
N GLU A 62 15.26 -5.98 3.57
CA GLU A 62 14.67 -5.12 4.60
C GLU A 62 15.14 -3.65 4.51
N ALA A 63 16.12 -3.34 3.65
CA ALA A 63 16.68 -2.01 3.47
C ALA A 63 15.88 -1.22 2.41
N ASP A 64 16.52 -0.33 1.65
CA ASP A 64 15.84 0.62 0.76
C ASP A 64 15.14 -0.04 -0.45
N ASP A 65 15.64 -1.20 -0.90
CA ASP A 65 15.13 -2.01 -2.02
C ASP A 65 14.40 -1.21 -3.12
N LEU A 66 15.11 -0.30 -3.78
CA LEU A 66 14.54 0.55 -4.81
C LEU A 66 13.94 -0.27 -5.96
N GLY A 67 12.72 0.07 -6.36
CA GLY A 67 12.01 -0.61 -7.45
C GLY A 67 11.13 -1.79 -7.01
N HIS A 68 10.96 -2.02 -5.69
CA HIS A 68 9.97 -2.98 -5.20
C HIS A 68 8.55 -2.61 -5.61
N GLY A 69 8.21 -1.32 -5.74
CA GLY A 69 6.91 -0.89 -6.24
C GLY A 69 6.66 -1.35 -7.67
N ALA A 70 7.64 -1.19 -8.57
CA ALA A 70 7.55 -1.67 -9.95
C ALA A 70 7.39 -3.19 -10.04
N ARG A 71 8.09 -3.94 -9.19
CA ARG A 71 7.91 -5.40 -9.10
C ARG A 71 6.53 -5.77 -8.55
N ALA A 72 6.05 -5.07 -7.52
CA ALA A 72 4.71 -5.26 -6.97
C ALA A 72 3.62 -5.02 -8.03
N ALA A 73 3.77 -3.97 -8.85
CA ALA A 73 2.88 -3.71 -9.98
C ALA A 73 2.90 -4.85 -11.02
N ALA A 74 4.08 -5.41 -11.31
CA ALA A 74 4.20 -6.58 -12.18
C ALA A 74 3.53 -7.83 -11.56
N LEU A 75 3.65 -8.04 -10.25
CA LEU A 75 2.97 -9.12 -9.53
C LEU A 75 1.45 -8.99 -9.61
N VAL A 76 0.91 -7.78 -9.39
CA VAL A 76 -0.53 -7.48 -9.52
C VAL A 76 -1.05 -7.91 -10.90
N ARG A 77 -0.33 -7.54 -11.97
CA ARG A 77 -0.69 -7.91 -13.34
C ARG A 77 -0.59 -9.42 -13.58
N ALA A 78 0.47 -10.06 -13.09
CA ALA A 78 0.64 -11.50 -13.18
C ALA A 78 -0.48 -12.28 -12.44
N TRP A 79 -1.03 -11.69 -11.36
CA TRP A 79 -2.08 -12.29 -10.55
C TRP A 79 -3.49 -11.82 -10.94
N ARG A 80 -3.66 -11.11 -12.07
CA ARG A 80 -4.95 -10.59 -12.56
C ARG A 80 -6.11 -11.59 -12.47
N GLY A 81 -5.89 -12.84 -12.89
CA GLY A 81 -6.92 -13.91 -12.86
C GLY A 81 -7.34 -14.37 -11.47
N ARG A 82 -6.62 -13.96 -10.42
CA ARG A 82 -6.86 -14.30 -9.01
C ARG A 82 -7.49 -13.14 -8.23
N LEU A 83 -7.49 -11.94 -8.81
CA LEU A 83 -8.02 -10.73 -8.20
C LEU A 83 -9.51 -10.60 -8.56
N PRO A 84 -10.42 -10.50 -7.57
CA PRO A 84 -11.84 -10.21 -7.81
C PRO A 84 -12.06 -8.72 -8.11
N LEU A 85 -11.28 -8.18 -9.05
CA LEU A 85 -11.25 -6.78 -9.45
C LEU A 85 -11.58 -6.66 -10.94
N SER A 86 -12.18 -5.54 -11.33
CA SER A 86 -12.28 -5.17 -12.75
C SER A 86 -10.90 -4.85 -13.35
N ASP A 87 -10.78 -4.86 -14.68
CA ASP A 87 -9.52 -4.50 -15.34
C ASP A 87 -9.05 -3.08 -14.97
N ALA A 88 -9.99 -2.13 -14.89
CA ALA A 88 -9.70 -0.76 -14.47
C ALA A 88 -9.16 -0.69 -13.03
N GLN A 89 -9.70 -1.52 -12.12
CA GLN A 89 -9.22 -1.60 -10.75
C GLN A 89 -7.84 -2.27 -10.65
N VAL A 90 -7.56 -3.28 -11.48
CA VAL A 90 -6.23 -3.89 -11.54
C VAL A 90 -5.20 -2.92 -12.08
N ASP A 91 -5.55 -2.14 -13.11
CA ASP A 91 -4.67 -1.09 -13.63
C ASP A 91 -4.43 0.01 -12.58
N LEU A 92 -5.47 0.42 -11.85
CA LEU A 92 -5.35 1.39 -10.77
C LEU A 92 -4.50 0.86 -9.61
N LEU A 93 -4.69 -0.40 -9.20
CA LEU A 93 -3.88 -1.07 -8.19
C LEU A 93 -2.41 -1.16 -8.61
N ALA A 94 -2.13 -1.58 -9.85
CA ALA A 94 -0.76 -1.67 -10.36
C ALA A 94 -0.09 -0.29 -10.35
N ARG A 95 -0.79 0.77 -10.79
CA ARG A 95 -0.30 2.16 -10.73
C ARG A 95 -0.07 2.65 -9.30
N ALA A 96 -0.94 2.27 -8.36
CA ALA A 96 -0.77 2.61 -6.95
C ALA A 96 0.49 1.97 -6.37
N CYS A 97 0.78 0.71 -6.70
CA CYS A 97 2.00 0.03 -6.25
C CYS A 97 3.28 0.57 -6.91
N GLU A 98 3.26 0.85 -8.22
CA GLU A 98 4.47 1.07 -9.04
C GLU A 98 5.44 2.13 -8.52
N ARG A 99 4.92 3.19 -7.89
CA ARG A 99 5.70 4.40 -7.53
C ARG A 99 5.55 4.82 -6.07
N HIS A 100 4.94 4.00 -5.22
CA HIS A 100 4.59 4.40 -3.86
C HIS A 100 5.81 4.81 -3.02
N GLU A 101 6.96 4.19 -3.29
CA GLU A 101 8.23 4.42 -2.59
C GLU A 101 8.99 5.68 -3.01
N LEU A 102 8.54 6.36 -4.08
CA LEU A 102 9.31 7.45 -4.72
C LEU A 102 9.07 8.84 -4.13
N GLY A 103 8.30 8.94 -3.04
CA GLY A 103 8.02 10.21 -2.36
C GLY A 103 7.08 11.16 -3.13
N GLU A 104 6.40 10.67 -4.16
CA GLU A 104 5.46 11.45 -4.97
C GLU A 104 4.11 11.68 -4.28
N VAL A 105 3.33 12.66 -4.72
CA VAL A 105 1.93 12.85 -4.32
C VAL A 105 1.01 12.66 -5.52
N SER A 106 -0.23 12.22 -5.28
CA SER A 106 -1.20 11.98 -6.33
C SER A 106 -2.47 12.83 -6.17
N ARG A 107 -3.06 13.22 -7.30
CA ARG A 107 -4.40 13.83 -7.35
C ARG A 107 -5.52 12.78 -7.47
N ASP A 108 -5.18 11.54 -7.80
CA ASP A 108 -6.13 10.43 -7.78
C ASP A 108 -6.40 10.08 -6.31
N PRO A 109 -7.66 10.12 -5.84
CA PRO A 109 -7.97 9.93 -4.42
C PRO A 109 -7.65 8.52 -3.93
N THR A 110 -7.66 7.50 -4.80
CA THR A 110 -7.32 6.12 -4.45
C THR A 110 -5.82 5.98 -4.29
N ILE A 111 -5.04 6.41 -5.29
CA ILE A 111 -3.57 6.34 -5.24
C ILE A 111 -3.05 7.20 -4.07
N GLY A 112 -3.61 8.39 -3.89
CA GLY A 112 -3.24 9.28 -2.80
C GLY A 112 -3.49 8.63 -1.43
N ALA A 113 -4.65 8.01 -1.22
CA ALA A 113 -4.96 7.31 0.02
C ALA A 113 -4.03 6.10 0.26
N CYS A 114 -3.67 5.36 -0.79
CA CYS A 114 -2.74 4.24 -0.71
C CYS A 114 -1.37 4.71 -0.22
N TRP A 115 -0.80 5.74 -0.85
CA TRP A 115 0.53 6.25 -0.51
C TRP A 115 0.56 6.90 0.87
N ASP A 116 -0.48 7.65 1.22
CA ASP A 116 -0.59 8.25 2.56
C ASP A 116 -0.64 7.17 3.65
N ALA A 117 -1.38 6.08 3.41
CA ALA A 117 -1.49 4.97 4.35
C ALA A 117 -0.16 4.26 4.64
N ASP A 118 0.65 4.01 3.60
CA ASP A 118 1.99 3.44 3.78
C ASP A 118 2.93 4.41 4.51
N ARG A 119 2.83 5.71 4.18
CA ARG A 119 3.67 6.75 4.80
C ARG A 119 3.34 7.00 6.27
N LEU A 120 2.08 6.85 6.69
CA LEU A 120 1.69 6.91 8.11
C LEU A 120 2.36 5.81 8.95
N GLU A 121 2.73 4.69 8.31
CA GLU A 121 3.42 3.56 8.95
C GLU A 121 4.95 3.68 8.93
N LEU A 122 5.52 4.81 8.50
CA LEU A 122 6.98 5.02 8.48
C LEU A 122 7.62 5.04 9.87
N THR A 123 6.84 5.29 10.93
CA THR A 123 7.36 5.26 12.31
C THR A 123 7.92 3.88 12.68
N ARG A 124 7.41 2.80 12.06
CA ARG A 124 7.91 1.42 12.23
C ARG A 124 9.39 1.28 11.86
N VAL A 125 9.88 2.14 10.94
CA VAL A 125 11.27 2.17 10.45
C VAL A 125 12.02 3.41 10.93
N GLY A 126 11.51 4.10 11.96
CA GLY A 126 12.18 5.25 12.58
C GLY A 126 12.03 6.57 11.81
N MET A 127 11.12 6.64 10.84
CA MET A 127 10.85 7.86 10.07
C MET A 127 9.52 8.48 10.49
N GLN A 128 9.49 9.81 10.67
CA GLN A 128 8.26 10.53 10.99
C GLN A 128 7.49 10.85 9.69
N PRO A 129 6.18 10.56 9.62
CA PRO A 129 5.34 10.99 8.51
C PRO A 129 5.33 12.51 8.39
N ASP A 130 5.46 13.04 7.16
CA ASP A 130 5.49 14.48 6.90
C ASP A 130 4.35 14.86 5.94
N ALA A 131 3.55 15.86 6.33
CA ALA A 131 2.42 16.37 5.57
C ALA A 131 2.76 16.76 4.12
N ARG A 132 4.02 17.15 3.85
CA ARG A 132 4.50 17.50 2.50
C ARG A 132 4.47 16.32 1.53
N TYR A 133 4.57 15.10 2.05
CA TYR A 133 4.47 13.87 1.27
C TYR A 133 3.07 13.24 1.36
N MET A 134 2.06 13.94 1.89
CA MET A 134 0.69 13.43 1.91
C MET A 134 -0.12 14.02 0.75
N SER A 135 -0.90 13.17 0.09
CA SER A 135 -1.74 13.48 -1.06
C SER A 135 -3.10 14.01 -0.61
N THR A 136 -3.74 13.30 0.33
CA THR A 136 -5.11 13.54 0.77
C THR A 136 -5.16 14.55 1.91
N ALA A 137 -6.28 15.27 2.03
CA ALA A 137 -6.51 16.16 3.16
C ALA A 137 -6.54 15.39 4.50
N ALA A 138 -7.12 14.18 4.50
CA ALA A 138 -7.17 13.32 5.68
C ALA A 138 -5.78 12.84 6.10
N GLY A 139 -4.94 12.38 5.15
CA GLY A 139 -3.56 11.98 5.42
C GLY A 139 -2.72 13.13 5.99
N LYS A 140 -2.84 14.33 5.41
CA LYS A 140 -2.20 15.55 5.96
C LYS A 140 -2.63 15.82 7.38
N ALA A 141 -3.93 15.77 7.67
CA ALA A 141 -4.45 16.03 9.01
C ALA A 141 -3.88 15.04 10.05
N GLU A 142 -3.72 13.76 9.68
CA GLU A 142 -3.17 12.74 10.58
C GLU A 142 -1.71 12.95 10.92
N THR A 143 -0.90 13.46 9.99
CA THR A 143 0.50 13.80 10.30
C THR A 143 0.61 14.91 11.36
N LEU A 144 -0.37 15.81 11.45
CA LEU A 144 -0.36 16.91 12.41
C LEU A 144 -0.78 16.46 13.82
N THR A 145 -1.55 15.38 13.93
CA THR A 145 -1.99 14.81 15.21
C THR A 145 -0.93 13.96 15.91
N VAL A 146 0.19 13.66 15.25
CA VAL A 146 1.32 12.87 15.81
C VAL A 146 2.38 13.77 16.47
N THR A 147 2.09 15.06 16.65
CA THR A 147 2.94 15.97 17.43
C THR A 147 2.71 15.71 18.93
N ILE A 148 3.59 14.95 19.57
CA ILE A 148 3.72 14.86 21.04
C ILE A 148 4.57 16.04 21.50
#